data_AF-A0A6A9SSS4-F1
#
_entry.id   AF-A0A6A9SSS4-F1
#
_cell.length_a   1.000
_cell.length_b   1.000
_cell.length_c   1.000
_cell.angle_alpha   90.00
_cell.angle_beta   90.00
_cell.angle_gamma   90.00
#
_symmetry.space_group_name_H-M   'P 1'
#
loop_
_entity.id
_entity.type
_entity.pdbx_description
1 polymer ?
#
loop_
_entity_poly.entity_id
_entity_poly.type
_entity_poly.pdbx_seq_one_letter_code
_entity_poly.pdbx_strand_id
1 'polypeptide(L)'
;MTGKPAASDCDHPTYPEYADRFGEDPARILYHINDPEARIRGLESVALVRAYLDVETDRNEPRGEVVATLNRRQRELEAAQADAKAAVATDGGERR
;
A
#
# COMPACT_ATOMS: atom_id res chain seq x y z
N MET A 1 14.62 -2.45 -41.68
CA MET A 1 14.92 -2.82 -40.27
C MET A 1 14.23 -1.79 -39.39
N THR A 2 13.01 -2.07 -38.95
CA THR A 2 12.21 -1.13 -38.14
C THR A 2 12.59 -1.33 -36.68
N GLY A 3 13.45 -0.44 -36.18
CA GLY A 3 13.79 -0.36 -34.77
C GLY A 3 12.54 -0.01 -33.97
N LYS A 4 12.01 -1.00 -33.26
CA LYS A 4 11.02 -0.82 -32.20
C LYS A 4 11.68 0.06 -31.14
N PRO A 5 11.14 1.22 -30.74
CA PRO A 5 11.72 1.94 -29.61
C PRO A 5 11.69 0.98 -28.43
N ALA A 6 12.87 0.72 -27.85
CA ALA A 6 12.99 0.01 -26.60
C ALA A 6 12.02 0.68 -25.63
N ALA A 7 11.13 -0.13 -25.03
CA ALA A 7 10.40 0.32 -23.85
C ALA A 7 11.46 0.95 -22.94
N SER A 8 11.31 2.22 -22.58
CA SER A 8 12.18 2.82 -21.58
C SER A 8 12.14 1.89 -20.38
N ASP A 9 13.22 1.14 -20.17
CA ASP A 9 13.48 0.40 -18.96
C ASP A 9 13.40 1.44 -17.85
N CYS A 10 12.23 1.54 -17.22
CA CYS A 10 12.11 2.36 -16.05
C CYS A 10 12.98 1.66 -15.00
N ASP A 11 14.13 2.26 -14.67
CA ASP A 11 15.09 1.84 -13.64
C ASP A 11 14.48 1.91 -12.23
N HIS A 12 13.26 1.42 -12.03
CA HIS A 12 12.67 1.26 -10.72
C HIS A 12 12.73 -0.20 -10.32
N PRO A 13 12.97 -0.48 -9.02
CA PRO A 13 12.84 -1.83 -8.51
C PRO A 13 11.43 -2.36 -8.76
N THR A 14 11.34 -3.67 -8.98
CA THR A 14 10.08 -4.40 -9.08
C THR A 14 9.98 -5.38 -7.91
N TYR A 15 8.78 -5.52 -7.35
CA TYR A 15 8.53 -6.37 -6.19
C TYR A 15 7.50 -7.45 -6.55
N PRO A 16 7.90 -8.50 -7.31
CA PRO A 16 6.99 -9.52 -7.80
C PRO A 16 6.23 -10.23 -6.66
N GLU A 17 6.83 -10.38 -5.48
CA GLU A 17 6.20 -10.97 -4.30
C GLU A 17 4.98 -10.18 -3.82
N TYR A 18 4.97 -8.84 -3.97
CA TYR A 18 3.81 -8.02 -3.65
C TYR A 18 2.75 -8.11 -4.74
N ALA A 19 3.16 -8.19 -6.02
CA ALA A 19 2.24 -8.41 -7.13
C ALA A 19 1.51 -9.75 -7.00
N ASP A 20 2.21 -10.83 -6.65
CA ASP A 20 1.61 -12.15 -6.44
C ASP A 20 0.67 -12.15 -5.23
N ARG A 21 1.03 -11.43 -4.16
CA ARG A 21 0.25 -11.42 -2.91
C ARG A 21 -0.97 -10.51 -2.94
N PHE A 22 -0.88 -9.37 -3.62
CA PHE A 22 -1.89 -8.31 -3.57
C PHE A 22 -2.50 -7.98 -4.94
N GLY A 23 -2.01 -8.60 -6.03
CA GLY A 23 -2.43 -8.29 -7.40
C GLY A 23 -1.86 -6.97 -7.93
N GLU A 24 -0.98 -6.30 -7.18
CA GLU A 24 -0.39 -5.01 -7.52
C GLU A 24 1.03 -4.90 -6.97
N ASP A 25 1.93 -4.32 -7.77
CA ASP A 25 3.27 -3.93 -7.34
C ASP A 25 3.25 -2.48 -6.84
N PRO A 26 3.49 -2.21 -5.54
CA PRO A 26 3.52 -0.85 -5.00
C PRO A 26 4.53 0.06 -5.71
N ALA A 27 5.65 -0.47 -6.18
CA ALA A 27 6.67 0.33 -6.88
C ALA A 27 6.12 0.89 -8.18
N ARG A 28 5.25 0.17 -8.89
CA ARG A 28 4.60 0.67 -10.11
C ARG A 28 3.71 1.89 -9.87
N ILE A 29 3.20 2.08 -8.67
CA ILE A 29 2.43 3.27 -8.34
C ILE A 29 3.37 4.37 -7.83
N LEU A 30 4.24 4.04 -6.89
CA LEU A 30 5.10 5.02 -6.21
C LEU A 30 6.13 5.68 -7.13
N TYR A 31 6.58 5.00 -8.19
CA TYR A 31 7.57 5.51 -9.14
C TYR A 31 6.96 6.16 -10.39
N HIS A 32 5.71 5.85 -10.73
CA HIS A 32 5.06 6.42 -11.93
C HIS A 32 4.10 7.58 -11.62
N ILE A 33 3.68 7.73 -10.37
CA ILE A 33 2.74 8.79 -9.96
C ILE A 33 3.47 9.77 -9.02
N ASN A 34 3.44 11.05 -9.40
CA ASN A 34 4.05 12.13 -8.61
C ASN A 34 3.33 12.32 -7.27
N ASP A 35 2.00 12.21 -7.27
CA ASP A 35 1.16 12.30 -6.07
C ASP A 35 0.37 10.98 -5.85
N PRO A 36 0.94 10.02 -5.11
CA PRO A 36 0.27 8.75 -4.82
C PRO A 36 -0.78 8.85 -3.71
N GLU A 37 -1.04 10.02 -3.10
CA GLU A 37 -1.88 10.12 -1.91
C GLU A 37 -3.30 9.60 -2.12
N ALA A 38 -3.92 9.94 -3.25
CA ALA A 38 -5.26 9.48 -3.58
C ALA A 38 -5.34 7.94 -3.64
N ARG A 39 -4.29 7.30 -4.18
CA ARG A 39 -4.19 5.83 -4.23
C ARG A 39 -4.00 5.27 -2.82
N ILE A 40 -3.14 5.88 -2.00
CA ILE A 40 -2.86 5.44 -0.63
C ILE A 40 -4.13 5.49 0.24
N ARG A 41 -4.94 6.54 0.11
CA ARG A 41 -6.22 6.65 0.83
C ARG A 41 -7.21 5.55 0.46
N GLY A 42 -7.13 5.04 -0.78
CA GLY A 42 -7.94 3.95 -1.28
C GLY A 42 -7.47 2.55 -0.85
N LEU A 43 -6.36 2.41 -0.13
CA LEU A 43 -5.88 1.10 0.33
C LEU A 43 -6.79 0.56 1.43
N GLU A 44 -7.20 -0.70 1.30
CA GLU A 44 -8.19 -1.33 2.20
C GLU A 44 -7.58 -2.35 3.17
N SER A 45 -6.29 -2.66 3.01
CA SER A 45 -5.61 -3.69 3.80
C SER A 45 -4.36 -3.14 4.48
N VAL A 46 -4.22 -3.39 5.78
CA VAL A 46 -3.01 -3.07 6.54
C VAL A 46 -1.78 -3.74 5.92
N ALA A 47 -1.92 -4.98 5.42
CA ALA A 47 -0.81 -5.69 4.79
C ALA A 47 -0.37 -5.01 3.48
N LEU A 48 -1.30 -4.46 2.71
CA LEU A 48 -0.98 -3.71 1.49
C LEU A 48 -0.35 -2.34 1.82
N VAL A 49 -0.84 -1.65 2.86
CA VAL A 49 -0.18 -0.41 3.33
C VAL A 49 1.25 -0.67 3.76
N ARG A 50 1.52 -1.79 4.44
CA ARG A 50 2.89 -2.19 4.83
C ARG A 50 3.77 -2.47 3.62
N ALA A 51 3.26 -3.14 2.59
CA ALA A 51 4.01 -3.35 1.34
C ALA A 51 4.39 -2.00 0.69
N TYR A 52 3.48 -1.03 0.68
CA TYR A 52 3.78 0.32 0.20
C TYR A 52 4.82 1.05 1.07
N LEU A 53 4.80 0.85 2.39
CA LEU A 53 5.82 1.39 3.30
C LEU A 53 7.18 0.79 3.01
N ASP A 54 7.27 -0.54 2.92
CA ASP A 54 8.50 -1.26 2.63
C ASP A 54 9.15 -0.70 1.35
N VAL A 55 8.37 -0.62 0.26
CA VAL A 55 8.83 -0.07 -1.02
C VAL A 55 9.24 1.41 -0.93
N GLU A 56 8.48 2.27 -0.24
CA GLU A 56 8.84 3.70 -0.13
C GLU A 56 10.10 3.91 0.74
N THR A 57 10.31 3.06 1.75
CA THR A 57 11.48 3.11 2.63
C THR A 57 12.74 2.49 2.04
N ASP A 58 12.60 1.56 1.08
CA ASP A 58 13.74 0.99 0.34
C ASP A 58 14.34 1.99 -0.67
N ARG A 59 13.63 3.07 -0.98
CA ARG A 59 14.11 4.11 -1.89
C ARG A 59 15.33 4.81 -1.32
N ASN A 60 16.27 5.18 -2.20
CA ASN A 60 17.43 6.00 -1.84
C ASN A 60 17.04 7.32 -1.15
N GLU A 61 15.91 7.91 -1.56
CA GLU A 61 15.36 9.13 -0.96
C GLU A 61 13.85 8.95 -0.69
N PRO A 62 13.47 8.44 0.49
CA PRO A 62 12.07 8.26 0.88
C PRO A 62 11.36 9.60 1.00
N ARG A 63 10.15 9.71 0.42
CA ARG A 63 9.32 10.92 0.55
C ARG A 63 8.62 10.90 1.91
N GLY A 64 9.05 11.80 2.81
CA GLY A 64 8.48 11.91 4.16
C GLY A 64 6.95 12.08 4.19
N GLU A 65 6.39 12.84 3.25
CA GLU A 65 4.93 13.04 3.14
C GLU A 65 4.19 11.74 2.78
N VAL A 66 4.74 10.95 1.85
CA VAL A 66 4.17 9.65 1.46
C VAL A 66 4.22 8.67 2.63
N VAL A 67 5.36 8.60 3.32
CA VAL A 67 5.52 7.78 4.53
C VAL A 67 4.54 8.20 5.62
N ALA A 68 4.34 9.50 5.84
CA ALA A 68 3.39 10.01 6.83
C ALA A 68 1.93 9.64 6.46
N THR A 69 1.56 9.78 5.18
CA THR A 69 0.24 9.41 4.68
C THR A 69 -0.02 7.90 4.77
N LEU A 70 0.97 7.06 4.47
CA LEU A 70 0.91 5.60 4.66
C LEU A 70 0.73 5.22 6.13
N ASN A 71 1.52 5.78 7.03
CA ASN A 71 1.39 5.54 8.47
C ASN A 71 0.04 5.99 9.02
N ARG A 72 -0.50 7.11 8.55
CA ARG A 72 -1.85 7.56 8.91
C ARG A 72 -2.89 6.53 8.45
N ARG A 73 -2.81 6.07 7.20
CA ARG A 73 -3.75 5.09 6.65
C ARG A 73 -3.67 3.75 7.39
N GLN A 74 -2.48 3.30 7.76
CA GLN A 74 -2.32 2.09 8.55
C GLN A 74 -3.09 2.19 9.87
N ARG A 75 -2.94 3.29 10.62
CA ARG A 75 -3.65 3.50 11.89
C ARG A 75 -5.16 3.54 11.71
N GLU A 76 -5.66 4.18 10.65
CA GLU A 76 -7.10 4.20 10.33
C GLU A 76 -7.64 2.78 10.11
N LEU A 77 -6.94 1.95 9.34
CA LEU A 77 -7.35 0.58 9.06
C LEU A 77 -7.23 -0.33 10.29
N GLU A 78 -6.22 -0.13 11.14
CA GLU A 78 -6.05 -0.86 12.39
C GLU A 78 -7.16 -0.48 13.40
N ALA A 79 -7.51 0.81 13.50
CA ALA A 79 -8.63 1.27 14.33
C ALA A 79 -9.96 0.69 13.83
N ALA A 80 -10.25 0.76 12.53
CA ALA A 80 -11.47 0.20 11.95
C ALA A 80 -11.61 -1.32 12.20
N GLN A 81 -10.50 -2.06 12.13
CA GLN A 81 -10.49 -3.49 12.48
C GLN A 81 -10.73 -3.73 13.98
N ALA A 82 -10.18 -2.90 14.85
CA ALA A 82 -10.40 -2.99 16.28
C ALA A 82 -11.85 -2.69 16.65
N ASP A 83 -12.45 -1.65 16.07
CA ASP A 83 -13.87 -1.31 16.23
C ASP A 83 -14.78 -2.44 15.73
N ALA A 84 -14.50 -2.99 14.53
CA ALA A 84 -15.26 -4.13 14.00
C ALA A 84 -15.16 -5.36 14.91
N LYS A 85 -13.97 -5.66 15.45
CA LYS A 85 -13.76 -6.75 16.40
C LYS A 85 -14.51 -6.53 17.71
N ALA A 86 -14.52 -5.29 18.23
CA ALA A 86 -15.26 -4.94 19.44
C ALA A 86 -16.77 -5.11 19.24
N ALA A 87 -17.30 -4.68 18.09
CA ALA A 87 -18.72 -4.86 17.76
C ALA A 87 -19.14 -6.34 17.72
N VAL A 88 -18.32 -7.21 17.13
CA VAL A 88 -18.57 -8.67 17.11
C VAL A 88 -18.53 -9.27 18.53
N ALA A 89 -17.64 -8.79 19.40
CA ALA A 89 -17.55 -9.28 20.77
C ALA A 89 -18.77 -8.89 21.63
N THR A 90 -19.42 -7.77 21.34
CA THR A 90 -20.63 -7.33 22.07
C THR A 90 -21.93 -8.00 21.60
N ASP A 91 -21.97 -8.52 20.37
CA ASP A 91 -23.16 -9.15 19.79
C ASP A 91 -23.35 -10.62 20.22
N GLY A 92 -22.25 -11.33 20.51
CA GLY A 92 -22.30 -12.72 21.00
C GLY A 92 -22.69 -12.89 22.49
N GLY A 93 -23.07 -11.81 23.17
CA GLY A 93 -23.38 -11.77 24.60
C GLY A 93 -24.86 -11.96 24.95
N GLU A 94 -25.60 -12.81 24.24
CA GLU A 94 -26.98 -13.14 24.63
C GLU A 94 -27.05 -14.22 25.71
N ARG A 95 -27.35 -13.73 26.92
CA ARG A 95 -28.34 -14.27 27.87
C ARG A 95 -28.29 -15.77 28.21
N ARG A 96 -27.69 -16.08 29.37
CA ARG A 96 -28.25 -17.06 30.33
C ARG A 96 -28.07 -16.57 31.75
#